data_AF-A0A917PN55-F1
#
_entry.id   AF-A0A917PN55-F1
#
_cell.length_a   1.000
_cell.length_b   1.000
_cell.length_c   1.000
_cell.angle_alpha   90.00
_cell.angle_beta   90.00
_cell.angle_gamma   90.00
#
_symmetry.space_group_name_H-M   'P 1'
#
loop_
_entity.id
_entity.type
_entity.pdbx_description
1 polymer ?
#
loop_
_entity_poly.entity_id
_entity_poly.type
_entity_poly.pdbx_seq_one_letter_code
_entity_poly.pdbx_strand_id
1 'polypeptide(L)'
;MGMRTALLIGSLALGLSACTVSVRPNLALSSSGSNLITALQPDRGEGATYAVGSTIRFQLTTRTAGYVTLVSLDPNGNSNVIVRSAYVNAGTTVFPRAQDGAGSFSVAPPRGLQRVRALFTRAQPGTDLYFQGSYDQNRWNDATSAYVQGYSPADRDVQETFFYIR
;
A
#
# COMPACT_ATOMS: atom_id res chain seq x y z
N MET A 1 -30.42 70.84 -17.40
CA MET A 1 -31.71 70.28 -16.98
C MET A 1 -31.58 68.77 -16.97
N GLY A 2 -31.56 68.13 -15.79
CA GLY A 2 -31.47 66.67 -15.52
C GLY A 2 -30.18 65.97 -16.00
N MET A 3 -29.62 64.90 -15.43
CA MET A 3 -30.12 63.84 -14.53
C MET A 3 -28.87 63.21 -13.86
N ARG A 4 -28.67 63.35 -12.53
CA ARG A 4 -28.92 62.34 -11.47
C ARG A 4 -28.26 60.95 -11.65
N THR A 5 -27.24 60.71 -10.82
CA THR A 5 -27.09 59.59 -9.84
C THR A 5 -27.31 58.14 -10.30
N ALA A 6 -26.33 57.24 -10.07
CA ALA A 6 -26.40 56.12 -9.09
C ALA A 6 -25.45 54.93 -9.36
N LEU A 7 -24.82 54.47 -8.25
CA LEU A 7 -24.50 53.09 -7.81
C LEU A 7 -23.73 52.12 -8.74
N LEU A 8 -22.53 51.66 -8.33
CA LEU A 8 -22.28 50.46 -7.48
C LEU A 8 -22.89 49.18 -8.06
N ILE A 9 -22.05 48.21 -8.46
CA ILE A 9 -22.20 46.72 -8.50
C ILE A 9 -20.92 46.22 -9.21
N GLY A 10 -20.16 45.21 -8.82
CA GLY A 10 -20.29 44.22 -7.76
C GLY A 10 -19.11 43.25 -7.93
N SER A 11 -18.35 43.05 -6.87
CA SER A 11 -17.29 42.06 -6.77
C SER A 11 -17.90 40.65 -6.79
N LEU A 12 -17.84 39.97 -7.94
CA LEU A 12 -18.18 38.55 -8.03
C LEU A 12 -16.91 37.71 -7.78
N ALA A 13 -16.74 37.34 -6.53
CA ALA A 13 -15.88 36.24 -6.11
C ALA A 13 -16.45 34.93 -6.69
N LEU A 14 -15.80 34.39 -7.72
CA LEU A 14 -16.08 33.04 -8.18
C LEU A 14 -15.38 32.07 -7.22
N GLY A 15 -16.21 31.45 -6.38
CA GLY A 15 -15.84 30.46 -5.39
C GLY A 15 -15.12 29.28 -6.02
N LEU A 16 -14.02 28.92 -5.36
CA LEU A 16 -13.19 27.76 -5.66
C LEU A 16 -14.02 26.48 -5.59
N SER A 17 -14.31 25.86 -6.75
CA SER A 17 -14.52 24.41 -6.80
C SER A 17 -13.19 23.74 -7.09
N ALA A 18 -12.26 23.85 -6.13
CA ALA A 18 -11.10 22.98 -6.10
C ALA A 18 -11.57 21.62 -5.59
N CYS A 19 -12.03 20.75 -6.49
CA CYS A 19 -11.98 19.32 -6.24
C CYS A 19 -10.49 18.97 -6.16
N THR A 20 -9.90 19.08 -4.98
CA THR A 20 -8.57 18.50 -4.73
C THR A 20 -8.73 16.99 -4.79
N VAL A 21 -8.61 16.45 -5.99
CA VAL A 21 -8.29 15.05 -6.18
C VAL A 21 -6.85 14.91 -5.72
N SER A 22 -6.66 14.52 -4.46
CA SER A 22 -5.36 14.10 -3.96
C SER A 22 -4.98 12.79 -4.65
N VAL A 23 -4.44 12.89 -5.86
CA VAL A 23 -3.65 11.81 -6.45
C VAL A 23 -2.35 11.82 -5.65
N ARG A 24 -2.19 10.84 -4.73
CA ARG A 24 -0.88 10.61 -4.12
C ARG A 24 -0.02 9.97 -5.20
N PRO A 25 1.04 10.64 -5.72
CA PRO A 25 2.01 9.96 -6.53
C PRO A 25 2.70 8.96 -5.61
N ASN A 26 2.39 7.68 -5.82
CA ASN A 26 3.04 6.59 -5.11
C ASN A 26 4.50 6.55 -5.59
N LEU A 27 5.36 7.33 -4.93
CA LEU A 27 6.81 7.35 -5.17
C LEU A 27 7.45 6.12 -4.51
N ALA A 28 6.95 4.94 -4.89
CA ALA A 28 7.42 3.64 -4.47
C ALA A 28 7.28 2.69 -5.67
N LEU A 29 8.38 2.60 -6.42
CA LEU A 29 8.66 1.64 -7.48
C LEU A 29 7.83 1.69 -8.79
N SER A 30 8.61 1.83 -9.85
CA SER A 30 8.34 1.59 -11.27
C SER A 30 7.94 0.14 -11.62
N SER A 31 6.96 -0.44 -10.92
CA SER A 31 6.37 -1.74 -11.30
C SER A 31 4.84 -1.87 -11.13
N SER A 32 4.09 -0.76 -10.96
CA SER A 32 2.62 -0.78 -11.08
C SER A 32 2.23 -1.03 -12.54
N GLY A 33 2.34 -2.29 -12.97
CA GLY A 33 1.98 -2.73 -14.32
C GLY A 33 0.49 -2.94 -14.51
N SER A 34 -0.27 -3.06 -13.42
CA SER A 34 -1.73 -3.16 -13.46
C SER A 34 -2.36 -2.34 -12.33
N ASN A 35 -3.68 -2.17 -12.40
CA ASN A 35 -4.47 -1.38 -11.46
C ASN A 35 -5.32 -2.33 -10.59
N LEU A 36 -4.77 -3.49 -10.20
CA LEU A 36 -5.53 -4.52 -9.50
C LEU A 36 -5.56 -4.27 -8.00
N ILE A 37 -4.48 -3.74 -7.42
CA ILE A 37 -4.45 -3.22 -6.06
C ILE A 37 -4.73 -1.71 -6.14
N THR A 38 -5.76 -1.25 -5.43
CA THR A 38 -6.12 0.17 -5.39
C THR A 38 -5.64 0.87 -4.13
N ALA A 39 -5.41 0.13 -3.05
CA ALA A 39 -4.87 0.68 -1.81
C ALA A 39 -4.15 -0.40 -1.01
N LEU A 40 -3.05 -0.02 -0.38
CA LEU A 40 -2.40 -0.76 0.71
C LEU A 40 -1.99 0.28 1.76
N GLN A 41 -2.48 0.15 2.98
CA GLN A 41 -2.13 1.06 4.06
C GLN A 41 -2.19 0.38 5.42
N PRO A 42 -1.35 0.79 6.38
CA PRO A 42 -1.52 0.40 7.77
C PRO A 42 -2.74 1.13 8.37
N ASP A 43 -3.24 0.68 9.51
CA ASP A 43 -4.50 1.14 10.11
C ASP A 43 -4.50 2.61 10.53
N ARG A 44 -3.34 3.15 10.92
CA ARG A 44 -3.16 4.58 11.22
C ARG A 44 -2.75 5.42 10.00
N GLY A 45 -2.72 4.83 8.82
CA GLY A 45 -2.33 5.47 7.57
C GLY A 45 -0.83 5.37 7.25
N GLU A 46 -0.51 5.48 5.97
CA GLU A 46 0.87 5.43 5.48
C GLU A 46 1.75 6.52 6.10
N GLY A 47 2.98 6.15 6.48
CA GLY A 47 3.91 7.03 7.18
C GLY A 47 3.62 7.22 8.67
N ALA A 48 2.59 6.57 9.21
CA ALA A 48 2.29 6.60 10.64
C ALA A 48 3.42 5.99 11.49
N THR A 49 3.41 6.32 12.77
CA THR A 49 4.36 5.81 13.75
C THR A 49 3.70 4.80 14.70
N TYR A 50 4.40 3.71 14.96
CA TYR A 50 4.01 2.65 15.89
C TYR A 50 5.11 2.44 16.91
N ALA A 51 4.74 2.30 18.19
CA ALA A 51 5.69 1.88 19.21
C ALA A 51 5.97 0.38 19.09
N VAL A 52 7.17 -0.07 19.44
CA VAL A 52 7.47 -1.50 19.61
C VAL A 52 6.43 -2.15 20.55
N GLY A 53 5.90 -3.31 20.15
CA GLY A 53 4.81 -4.02 20.83
C GLY A 53 3.41 -3.59 20.41
N SER A 54 3.26 -2.49 19.65
CA SER A 54 1.95 -2.09 19.12
C SER A 54 1.43 -3.12 18.13
N THR A 55 0.12 -3.36 18.16
CA THR A 55 -0.56 -4.09 17.08
C THR A 55 -0.74 -3.17 15.87
N ILE A 56 -0.53 -3.73 14.69
CA ILE A 56 -0.76 -3.08 13.40
C ILE A 56 -1.72 -3.93 12.57
N ARG A 57 -2.57 -3.26 11.78
CA ARG A 57 -3.42 -3.93 10.79
C ARG A 57 -3.17 -3.32 9.43
N PHE A 58 -3.23 -4.14 8.38
CA PHE A 58 -3.09 -3.66 7.01
C PHE A 58 -4.43 -3.75 6.28
N GLN A 59 -4.84 -2.65 5.67
CA GLN A 59 -6.00 -2.58 4.81
C GLN A 59 -5.52 -2.65 3.37
N LEU A 60 -5.92 -3.70 2.66
CA LEU A 60 -5.62 -3.93 1.25
C LEU A 60 -6.93 -3.86 0.47
N THR A 61 -7.00 -3.01 -0.54
CA THR A 61 -8.14 -2.94 -1.46
C THR A 61 -7.72 -3.44 -2.83
N THR A 62 -8.49 -4.38 -3.38
CA THR A 62 -8.27 -4.95 -4.72
C THR A 62 -9.51 -4.77 -5.60
N ARG A 63 -9.33 -4.70 -6.93
CA ARG A 63 -10.43 -4.59 -7.89
C ARG A 63 -11.05 -5.94 -8.25
N THR A 64 -10.31 -7.01 -8.06
CA THR A 64 -10.70 -8.37 -8.45
C THR A 64 -10.22 -9.36 -7.40
N ALA A 65 -10.86 -10.53 -7.37
CA ALA A 65 -10.44 -11.60 -6.48
C ALA A 65 -9.12 -12.21 -6.95
N GLY A 66 -8.32 -12.72 -6.01
CA GLY A 66 -7.03 -13.32 -6.30
C GLY A 66 -6.26 -13.68 -5.03
N TYR A 67 -4.96 -13.82 -5.16
CA TYR A 67 -4.05 -14.24 -4.11
C TYR A 67 -3.09 -13.12 -3.77
N VAL A 68 -2.87 -12.93 -2.47
CA VAL A 68 -2.03 -11.88 -1.92
C VAL A 68 -0.95 -12.50 -1.05
N THR A 69 0.29 -12.11 -1.32
CA THR A 69 1.42 -12.32 -0.42
C THR A 69 1.85 -10.95 0.11
N LEU A 70 1.83 -10.78 1.44
CA LEU A 70 2.37 -9.59 2.08
C LEU A 70 3.77 -9.86 2.59
N VAL A 71 4.69 -8.96 2.27
CA VAL A 71 6.09 -9.03 2.70
C VAL A 71 6.50 -7.74 3.38
N SER A 72 7.34 -7.84 4.40
CA SER A 72 7.96 -6.68 5.06
C SER A 72 9.45 -6.60 4.73
N LEU A 73 9.98 -5.39 4.74
CA LEU A 73 11.40 -5.07 4.78
C LEU A 73 11.64 -4.19 6.01
N ASP A 74 12.38 -4.73 6.95
CA ASP A 74 12.69 -4.12 8.24
C ASP A 74 13.84 -3.11 8.09
N PRO A 75 14.00 -2.17 9.05
CA PRO A 75 15.04 -1.13 8.98
C PRO A 75 16.49 -1.64 8.85
N ASN A 76 16.77 -2.85 9.31
CA ASN A 76 18.09 -3.49 9.23
C ASN A 76 18.28 -4.33 7.95
N GLY A 77 17.33 -4.27 7.01
CA GLY A 77 17.34 -5.05 5.77
C GLY A 77 16.75 -6.45 5.89
N ASN A 78 16.31 -6.89 7.07
CA ASN A 78 15.64 -8.19 7.17
C ASN A 78 14.31 -8.17 6.42
N SER A 79 14.04 -9.20 5.62
CA SER A 79 12.77 -9.34 4.91
C SER A 79 11.98 -10.54 5.42
N ASN A 80 10.67 -10.38 5.54
CA ASN A 80 9.79 -11.42 6.07
C ASN A 80 8.53 -11.57 5.21
N VAL A 81 7.98 -12.77 5.15
CA VAL A 81 6.63 -13.01 4.61
C VAL A 81 5.66 -12.99 5.78
N ILE A 82 4.78 -11.99 5.83
CA ILE A 82 3.80 -11.81 6.92
C ILE A 82 2.43 -12.40 6.59
N VAL A 83 2.10 -12.51 5.30
CA VAL A 83 0.94 -13.24 4.78
C VAL A 83 1.37 -14.00 3.55
N ARG A 84 1.05 -15.30 3.47
CA ARG A 84 1.46 -16.16 2.37
C ARG A 84 0.24 -16.56 1.54
N SER A 85 0.22 -16.18 0.26
CA SER A 85 -0.74 -16.66 -0.75
C SER A 85 -2.19 -16.68 -0.27
N ALA A 86 -2.59 -15.63 0.45
CA ALA A 86 -3.92 -15.47 1.00
C ALA A 86 -4.92 -15.16 -0.11
N TYR A 87 -5.96 -15.99 -0.26
CA TYR A 87 -7.06 -15.64 -1.16
C TYR A 87 -7.84 -14.44 -0.61
N VAL A 88 -8.12 -13.46 -1.47
CA VAL A 88 -8.91 -12.27 -1.18
C VAL A 88 -9.98 -12.08 -2.26
N ASN A 89 -11.16 -11.62 -1.83
CA ASN A 89 -12.19 -11.16 -2.75
C ASN A 89 -11.86 -9.75 -3.24
N ALA A 90 -12.54 -9.32 -4.32
CA ALA A 90 -12.57 -7.91 -4.69
C ALA A 90 -13.10 -7.05 -3.52
N GLY A 91 -12.56 -5.84 -3.39
CA GLY A 91 -12.84 -4.94 -2.29
C GLY A 91 -11.73 -4.93 -1.23
N THR A 92 -12.08 -4.48 -0.02
CA THR A 92 -11.12 -4.30 1.06
C THR A 92 -11.03 -5.53 1.94
N THR A 93 -9.82 -6.06 2.09
CA THR A 93 -9.46 -7.09 3.06
C THR A 93 -8.56 -6.49 4.14
N VAL A 94 -8.80 -6.85 5.39
CA VAL A 94 -7.98 -6.41 6.53
C VAL A 94 -7.14 -7.57 7.05
N PHE A 95 -5.85 -7.34 7.20
CA PHE A 95 -4.90 -8.29 7.78
C PHE A 95 -4.41 -7.82 9.15
N PRO A 96 -4.04 -8.73 10.06
CA PRO A 96 -4.14 -10.18 9.89
C PRO A 96 -5.58 -10.70 9.95
N ARG A 97 -5.84 -11.86 9.34
CA ARG A 97 -7.10 -12.60 9.48
C ARG A 97 -6.83 -13.87 10.27
N ALA A 98 -7.80 -14.33 11.04
CA ALA A 98 -7.66 -15.54 11.88
C ALA A 98 -7.21 -16.78 11.06
N GLN A 99 -7.70 -16.90 9.82
CA GLN A 99 -7.36 -18.00 8.91
C GLN A 99 -5.93 -17.94 8.34
N ASP A 100 -5.23 -16.81 8.43
CA ASP A 100 -3.86 -16.65 7.92
C ASP A 100 -2.80 -17.04 8.98
N GLY A 101 -3.21 -17.61 10.11
CA GLY A 101 -2.33 -18.15 11.15
C GLY A 101 -1.82 -17.12 12.17
N ALA A 102 -1.97 -15.83 11.91
CA ALA A 102 -1.64 -14.77 12.87
C ALA A 102 -2.91 -14.20 13.52
N GLY A 103 -3.00 -14.25 14.86
CA GLY A 103 -4.06 -13.56 15.60
C GLY A 103 -3.87 -12.03 15.63
N SER A 104 -2.63 -11.57 15.52
CA SER A 104 -2.25 -10.16 15.51
C SER A 104 -0.87 -9.98 14.85
N PHE A 105 -0.66 -8.86 14.17
CA PHE A 105 0.68 -8.42 13.79
C PHE A 105 1.17 -7.43 14.83
N SER A 106 2.27 -7.77 15.49
CA SER A 106 2.90 -6.94 16.51
C SER A 106 4.18 -6.35 15.96
N VAL A 107 4.37 -5.05 16.15
CA VAL A 107 5.58 -4.35 15.74
C VAL A 107 6.74 -4.78 16.64
N ALA A 108 7.84 -5.22 16.05
CA ALA A 108 9.04 -5.66 16.75
C ALA A 108 10.24 -4.78 16.38
N PRO A 109 11.32 -4.77 17.18
CA PRO A 109 12.59 -4.17 16.77
C PRO A 109 13.12 -4.78 15.46
N PRO A 110 13.97 -4.05 14.70
CA PRO A 110 14.61 -2.77 15.02
C PRO A 110 13.72 -1.55 14.74
N ARG A 111 14.01 -0.42 15.41
CA ARG A 111 13.34 0.87 15.19
C ARG A 111 13.78 1.48 13.86
N GLY A 112 12.90 2.22 13.18
CA GLY A 112 13.20 2.87 11.91
C GLY A 112 12.07 2.75 10.88
N LEU A 113 12.40 2.95 9.60
CA LEU A 113 11.47 2.82 8.49
C LEU A 113 11.20 1.34 8.20
N GLN A 114 9.94 0.92 8.29
CA GLN A 114 9.50 -0.40 7.85
C GLN A 114 8.66 -0.26 6.58
N ARG A 115 8.97 -1.07 5.58
CA ARG A 115 8.28 -1.10 4.28
C ARG A 115 7.48 -2.38 4.19
N VAL A 116 6.28 -2.31 3.64
CA VAL A 116 5.42 -3.49 3.42
C VAL A 116 4.93 -3.46 2.00
N ARG A 117 5.04 -4.59 1.32
CA ARG A 117 4.65 -4.75 -0.07
C ARG A 117 3.62 -5.86 -0.18
N ALA A 118 2.54 -5.57 -0.90
CA ALA A 118 1.57 -6.54 -1.35
C ALA A 118 1.93 -6.99 -2.77
N LEU A 119 2.05 -8.31 -2.93
CA LEU A 119 2.21 -8.98 -4.21
C LEU A 119 0.89 -9.66 -4.52
N PHE A 120 0.21 -9.22 -5.58
CA PHE A 120 -1.06 -9.77 -6.02
C PHE A 120 -0.87 -10.61 -7.27
N THR A 121 -1.52 -11.77 -7.32
CA THR A 121 -1.66 -12.60 -8.51
C THR A 121 -3.09 -13.10 -8.63
N ARG A 122 -3.66 -13.14 -9.84
CA ARG A 122 -5.02 -13.69 -10.04
C ARG A 122 -5.05 -15.21 -9.88
N ALA A 123 -4.00 -15.88 -10.35
CA ALA A 123 -3.81 -17.31 -10.17
C ALA A 123 -3.09 -17.60 -8.86
N GLN A 124 -3.35 -18.79 -8.29
CA GLN A 124 -2.67 -19.24 -7.08
C GLN A 124 -1.16 -19.36 -7.34
N PRO A 125 -0.31 -18.82 -6.46
CA PRO A 125 1.12 -19.00 -6.57
C PRO A 125 1.52 -20.47 -6.51
N GLY A 126 2.19 -20.94 -7.57
CA GLY A 126 2.77 -22.30 -7.63
C GLY A 126 4.09 -22.44 -6.87
N THR A 127 4.68 -21.30 -6.49
CA THR A 127 5.91 -21.23 -5.69
C THR A 127 5.68 -20.33 -4.49
N ASP A 128 6.29 -20.69 -3.38
CA ASP A 128 6.32 -19.86 -2.19
C ASP A 128 7.49 -18.87 -2.26
N LEU A 129 7.25 -17.66 -1.79
CA LEU A 129 8.30 -16.68 -1.59
C LEU A 129 9.01 -16.97 -0.25
N TYR A 130 10.33 -17.06 -0.30
CA TYR A 130 11.17 -17.17 0.87
C TYR A 130 12.29 -16.14 0.80
N PHE A 131 12.50 -15.43 1.89
CA PHE A 131 13.64 -14.54 2.06
C PHE A 131 14.74 -15.26 2.84
N GLN A 132 15.97 -15.21 2.34
CA GLN A 132 17.14 -15.73 3.02
C GLN A 132 18.19 -14.64 3.15
N GLY A 133 18.56 -14.31 4.39
CA GLY A 133 19.56 -13.27 4.69
C GLY A 133 18.98 -11.86 4.74
N SER A 134 19.87 -10.87 4.71
CA SER A 134 19.53 -9.44 4.67
C SER A 134 19.41 -8.96 3.22
N TYR A 135 18.39 -8.14 2.99
CA TYR A 135 18.02 -7.56 1.71
C TYR A 135 18.21 -6.05 1.78
N ASP A 136 19.05 -5.53 0.89
CA ASP A 136 18.97 -4.12 0.54
C ASP A 136 17.76 -3.85 -0.37
N GLN A 137 17.51 -2.57 -0.66
CA GLN A 137 16.39 -2.16 -1.48
C GLN A 137 16.38 -2.81 -2.87
N ASN A 138 17.55 -2.99 -3.49
CA ASN A 138 17.65 -3.56 -4.84
C ASN A 138 17.35 -5.06 -4.82
N ARG A 139 17.99 -5.82 -3.93
CA ARG A 139 17.73 -7.26 -3.77
C ARG A 139 16.28 -7.55 -3.41
N TRP A 140 15.66 -6.71 -2.59
CA TRP A 140 14.26 -6.85 -2.25
C TRP A 140 13.35 -6.58 -3.46
N ASN A 141 13.68 -5.60 -4.29
CA ASN A 141 13.00 -5.35 -5.56
C ASN A 141 13.17 -6.53 -6.54
N ASP A 142 14.37 -7.07 -6.67
CA ASP A 142 14.66 -8.20 -7.56
C ASP A 142 13.88 -9.45 -7.12
N ALA A 143 13.92 -9.79 -5.83
CA ALA A 143 13.24 -10.96 -5.28
C ALA A 143 11.71 -10.90 -5.48
N THR A 144 11.12 -9.74 -5.21
CA THR A 144 9.66 -9.55 -5.36
C THR A 144 9.23 -9.43 -6.81
N SER A 145 10.07 -8.86 -7.68
CA SER A 145 9.84 -8.83 -9.13
C SER A 145 9.89 -10.23 -9.72
N ALA A 146 10.91 -11.03 -9.34
CA ALA A 146 11.06 -12.41 -9.77
C ALA A 146 9.85 -13.27 -9.38
N TYR A 147 9.31 -13.08 -8.18
CA TYR A 147 8.12 -13.79 -7.70
C TYR A 147 6.89 -13.60 -8.60
N VAL A 148 6.68 -12.37 -9.09
CA VAL A 148 5.53 -12.06 -9.96
C VAL A 148 5.83 -12.18 -11.45
N GLN A 149 7.10 -12.38 -11.84
CA GLN A 149 7.55 -12.34 -13.24
C GLN A 149 6.88 -13.39 -14.13
N GLY A 150 6.54 -14.55 -13.57
CA GLY A 150 5.89 -15.65 -14.29
C GLY A 150 4.41 -15.43 -14.65
N TYR A 151 3.76 -14.39 -14.11
CA TYR A 151 2.36 -14.07 -14.40
C TYR A 151 2.23 -13.03 -15.51
N SER A 152 1.13 -13.00 -16.24
CA SER A 152 0.85 -11.91 -17.17
C SER A 152 0.80 -10.56 -16.45
N PRO A 153 1.27 -9.44 -17.03
CA PRO A 153 1.11 -8.11 -16.44
C PRO A 153 -0.33 -7.77 -16.05
N ALA A 154 -1.32 -8.27 -16.80
CA ALA A 154 -2.74 -8.05 -16.50
C ALA A 154 -3.27 -8.86 -15.31
N ASP A 155 -2.48 -9.83 -14.81
CA ASP A 155 -2.87 -10.80 -13.77
C ASP A 155 -2.07 -10.63 -12.49
N ARG A 156 -1.16 -9.65 -12.45
CA ARG A 156 -0.28 -9.39 -11.32
C ARG A 156 -0.24 -7.91 -10.98
N ASP A 157 -0.01 -7.62 -9.72
CA ASP A 157 0.22 -6.26 -9.28
C ASP A 157 1.11 -6.22 -8.05
N VAL A 158 1.79 -5.10 -7.86
CA VAL A 158 2.69 -4.88 -6.74
C VAL A 158 2.44 -3.48 -6.21
N GLN A 159 2.07 -3.41 -4.93
CA GLN A 159 1.83 -2.16 -4.24
C GLN A 159 2.60 -2.13 -2.93
N GLU A 160 3.12 -0.97 -2.57
CA GLU A 160 3.91 -0.79 -1.37
C GLU A 160 3.33 0.31 -0.48
N THR A 161 3.53 0.16 0.83
CA THR A 161 3.30 1.15 1.86
C THR A 161 4.46 1.15 2.84
N PHE A 162 4.49 2.13 3.74
CA PHE A 162 5.51 2.22 4.78
C PHE A 162 4.97 2.82 6.08
N PHE A 163 5.68 2.58 7.17
CA PHE A 163 5.46 3.18 8.48
C PHE A 163 6.76 3.24 9.28
N TYR A 164 6.75 3.92 10.42
CA TYR A 164 7.92 4.04 11.30
C TYR A 164 7.72 3.29 12.60
N ILE A 165 8.73 2.52 13.00
CA ILE A 165 8.84 1.88 14.30
C ILE A 165 9.60 2.82 15.24
N ARG A 166 8.98 3.18 16.36
CA ARG A 166 9.57 3.95 17.45
C ARG A 166 9.43 3.24 18.79
#